data_AF-A0A246JWL7-F1
#
_entry.id   AF-A0A246JWL7-F1
#
_cell.length_a   1.000
_cell.length_b   1.000
_cell.length_c   1.000
_cell.angle_alpha   90.00
_cell.angle_beta   90.00
_cell.angle_gamma   90.00
#
_symmetry.space_group_name_H-M   'P 1'
#
loop_
_entity.id
_entity.type
_entity.pdbx_description
1 polymer ?
#
loop_
_entity_poly.entity_id
_entity_poly.type
_entity_poly.pdbx_seq_one_letter_code
_entity_poly.pdbx_strand_id
1 'polypeptide(L)'
;MRFQKMPKAEARPNDTPAMREAIDLLIEKGIDVRRPANSDHQLKLDGQTSYFPTKGTLYIDGEQQARPERGLQALEKWIAQHAALLSFG
;
A
#
# COMPACT_ATOMS: atom_id res chain seq x y z
N MET A 1 11.92 8.59 -5.74
CA MET A 1 10.83 9.40 -6.34
C MET A 1 9.93 9.90 -5.23
N ARG A 2 9.46 11.16 -5.28
CA ARG A 2 8.48 11.67 -4.30
C ARG A 2 7.11 11.06 -4.60
N PHE A 3 6.43 10.52 -3.58
CA PHE A 3 5.12 9.87 -3.63
C PHE A 3 4.10 10.57 -4.57
N GLN A 4 4.01 11.91 -4.48
CA GLN A 4 3.08 12.72 -5.28
C GLN A 4 3.27 12.64 -6.80
N LYS A 5 4.47 12.26 -7.28
CA LYS A 5 4.76 12.12 -8.73
C LYS A 5 4.48 10.72 -9.25
N MET A 6 4.09 9.78 -8.38
CA MET A 6 3.78 8.41 -8.78
C MET A 6 2.34 8.32 -9.30
N PRO A 7 2.07 7.44 -10.27
CA PRO A 7 0.70 7.19 -10.70
C PRO A 7 -0.10 6.61 -9.53
N LYS A 8 -1.39 6.93 -9.50
CA LYS A 8 -2.32 6.28 -8.58
C LYS A 8 -2.35 4.77 -8.86
N ALA A 9 -2.46 3.98 -7.81
CA ALA A 9 -2.59 2.54 -7.98
C ALA A 9 -4.00 2.24 -8.49
N GLU A 10 -4.05 1.41 -9.52
CA GLU A 10 -5.27 0.89 -10.12
C GLU A 10 -5.08 -0.61 -10.33
N ALA A 11 -6.14 -1.39 -10.14
CA ALA A 11 -6.15 -2.82 -10.39
C ALA A 11 -5.96 -3.07 -11.90
N ARG A 12 -5.01 -3.94 -12.24
CA ARG A 12 -4.73 -4.35 -13.62
C ARG A 12 -5.22 -5.78 -13.88
N PRO A 13 -5.58 -6.14 -15.13
CA PRO A 13 -6.06 -7.49 -15.45
C PRO A 13 -5.10 -8.62 -15.06
N ASN A 14 -3.79 -8.36 -15.14
CA ASN A 14 -2.74 -9.34 -14.84
C ASN A 14 -2.27 -9.30 -13.38
N ASP A 15 -2.91 -8.50 -12.52
CA ASP A 15 -2.55 -8.45 -11.11
C ASP A 15 -2.92 -9.76 -10.39
N THR A 16 -2.09 -10.13 -9.43
CA THR A 16 -2.40 -11.24 -8.52
C THR A 16 -3.68 -10.94 -7.74
N PRO A 17 -4.43 -11.96 -7.26
CA PRO A 17 -5.60 -11.74 -6.41
C PRO A 17 -5.28 -10.84 -5.20
N ALA A 18 -4.15 -11.09 -4.53
CA ALA A 18 -3.71 -10.27 -3.40
C ALA A 18 -3.46 -8.79 -3.75
N MET A 19 -2.92 -8.51 -4.94
CA MET A 19 -2.70 -7.14 -5.40
C MET A 19 -4.03 -6.43 -5.68
N ARG A 20 -4.98 -7.13 -6.33
CA ARG A 20 -6.33 -6.59 -6.58
C ARG A 20 -7.07 -6.32 -5.28
N GLU A 21 -7.12 -7.29 -4.38
CA GLU A 21 -7.76 -7.15 -3.06
C GLU A 21 -7.17 -5.99 -2.26
N ALA A 22 -5.86 -5.80 -2.27
CA ALA A 22 -5.22 -4.69 -1.57
C ALA A 22 -5.57 -3.33 -2.19
N ILE A 23 -5.56 -3.22 -3.52
CA ILE A 23 -5.92 -1.98 -4.22
C ILE A 23 -7.40 -1.65 -3.98
N ASP A 24 -8.29 -2.63 -4.16
CA ASP A 24 -9.73 -2.47 -3.98
C ASP A 24 -10.06 -2.03 -2.54
N LEU A 25 -9.43 -2.66 -1.54
CA LEU A 25 -9.57 -2.25 -0.14
C LEU A 25 -9.13 -0.80 0.07
N LEU A 26 -7.96 -0.41 -0.44
CA LEU A 26 -7.44 0.94 -0.26
C LEU A 26 -8.32 1.99 -0.94
N ILE A 27 -8.83 1.69 -2.14
CA ILE A 27 -9.77 2.55 -2.87
C ILE A 27 -11.10 2.66 -2.13
N GLU A 28 -11.66 1.54 -1.63
CA GLU A 28 -12.90 1.53 -0.84
C GLU A 28 -12.78 2.40 0.42
N LYS A 29 -11.60 2.40 1.05
CA LYS A 29 -11.31 3.26 2.22
C LYS A 29 -10.96 4.71 1.86
N GLY A 30 -10.96 5.08 0.57
CA GLY A 30 -10.64 6.43 0.11
C GLY A 30 -9.17 6.82 0.30
N ILE A 31 -8.27 5.84 0.40
CA ILE A 31 -6.85 6.08 0.65
C ILE A 31 -6.12 6.31 -0.66
N ASP A 32 -5.36 7.41 -0.74
CA ASP A 32 -4.46 7.65 -1.87
C ASP A 32 -3.32 6.64 -1.84
N VAL A 33 -3.36 5.67 -2.75
CA VAL A 33 -2.32 4.66 -2.92
C VAL A 33 -1.63 4.86 -4.26
N ARG A 34 -0.31 4.68 -4.27
CA ARG A 34 0.53 4.88 -5.46
C ARG A 34 1.21 3.59 -5.87
N ARG A 35 1.35 3.38 -7.18
CA ARG A 35 2.07 2.22 -7.74
C ARG A 35 3.33 2.69 -8.45
N PRO A 36 4.55 2.36 -7.97
CA PRO A 36 5.78 2.74 -8.65
C PRO A 36 5.86 2.13 -10.06
N ALA A 37 6.21 2.93 -11.06
CA ALA A 37 6.30 2.45 -12.45
C ALA A 37 7.38 1.38 -12.68
N ASN A 38 8.36 1.28 -11.78
CA ASN A 38 9.45 0.31 -11.81
C ASN A 38 9.24 -0.87 -10.85
N SER A 39 8.09 -0.97 -10.19
CA SER A 39 7.81 -2.04 -9.22
C SER A 39 6.33 -2.41 -9.24
N ASP A 40 5.99 -3.40 -10.06
CA ASP A 40 4.61 -3.86 -10.22
C ASP A 40 4.07 -4.66 -9.04
N HIS A 41 4.92 -5.03 -8.07
CA HIS A 41 4.55 -5.84 -6.91
C HIS A 41 4.48 -5.03 -5.60
N GLN A 42 4.62 -3.72 -5.70
CA GLN A 42 4.68 -2.80 -4.56
C GLN A 42 3.60 -1.74 -4.67
N LEU A 43 2.96 -1.46 -3.54
CA LEU A 43 2.09 -0.32 -3.33
C LEU A 43 2.77 0.63 -2.35
N LYS A 44 2.84 1.91 -2.68
CA LYS A 44 3.23 2.97 -1.74
C LYS A 44 1.95 3.51 -1.12
N LEU A 45 1.84 3.41 0.19
CA LEU A 45 0.66 3.87 0.94
C LEU A 45 0.78 5.34 1.34
N ASP A 46 2.02 5.81 1.54
CA ASP A 46 2.35 7.20 1.78
C ASP A 46 3.82 7.48 1.35
N GLY A 47 4.38 8.60 1.81
CA GLY A 47 5.77 8.97 1.54
C GLY A 47 6.86 8.07 2.13
N GLN A 48 6.52 7.18 3.06
CA GLN A 48 7.45 6.37 3.87
C GLN A 48 7.07 4.88 3.90
N THR A 49 5.83 4.52 3.62
CA THR A 49 5.30 3.18 3.81
C THR A 49 5.05 2.49 2.49
N SER A 50 5.58 1.28 2.37
CA SER A 50 5.37 0.38 1.24
C SER A 50 4.68 -0.90 1.70
N TYR A 51 3.69 -1.34 0.94
CA TYR A 51 3.05 -2.63 1.08
C TYR A 51 3.40 -3.51 -0.11
N PHE A 52 3.67 -4.79 0.15
CA PHE A 52 3.93 -5.81 -0.88
C PHE A 52 2.83 -6.87 -0.79
N PRO A 53 1.71 -6.72 -1.52
CA PRO A 53 0.53 -7.56 -1.34
C PRO A 53 0.80 -9.06 -1.51
N THR A 54 1.62 -9.44 -2.48
CA THR A 54 1.98 -10.85 -2.73
C THR A 54 2.69 -11.49 -1.54
N LYS A 55 3.48 -10.73 -0.78
CA LYS A 55 4.16 -11.20 0.45
C LYS A 55 3.35 -10.91 1.70
N GLY A 56 2.34 -10.05 1.58
CA GLY A 56 1.59 -9.48 2.67
C GLY A 56 2.43 -8.61 3.62
N THR A 57 3.60 -8.11 3.21
CA THR A 57 4.53 -7.43 4.11
C THR A 57 4.46 -5.91 3.99
N LEU A 58 4.50 -5.22 5.12
CA LEU A 58 4.69 -3.77 5.21
C LEU A 58 6.14 -3.43 5.53
N TYR A 59 6.66 -2.42 4.84
CA TYR A 59 7.97 -1.82 5.05
C TYR A 59 7.81 -0.32 5.27
N ILE A 60 8.44 0.19 6.33
CA ILE A 60 8.49 1.62 6.63
C ILE A 60 9.91 2.08 6.38
N ASP A 61 10.08 3.13 5.58
CA ASP A 61 11.37 3.72 5.23
C ASP A 61 12.04 4.21 6.53
N GLY A 62 13.15 3.57 6.92
CA GLY A 62 13.88 3.83 8.16
C GLY A 62 13.80 2.71 9.20
N GLU A 63 12.84 1.78 9.09
CA GLU A 63 12.83 0.54 9.86
C GLU A 63 13.70 -0.52 9.15
N GLN A 64 14.56 -1.23 9.90
CA GLN A 64 15.44 -2.26 9.32
C GLN A 64 14.72 -3.57 8.98
N GLN A 65 13.46 -3.75 9.41
CA GLN A 65 12.74 -5.00 9.29
C GLN A 65 11.31 -4.76 8.81
N ALA A 66 10.76 -5.73 8.06
CA ALA A 66 9.34 -5.76 7.78
C ALA A 66 8.55 -5.90 9.09
N ARG A 67 7.35 -5.33 9.14
CA ARG A 67 6.43 -5.58 10.26
C ARG A 67 6.19 -7.09 10.39
N PRO A 68 6.13 -7.65 11.62
CA PRO A 68 5.93 -9.09 11.83
C PRO A 68 4.55 -9.56 11.33
N GLU A 69 3.59 -8.63 11.29
CA GLU A 69 2.25 -8.86 10.79
C GLU A 69 2.24 -8.95 9.26
N ARG A 70 1.44 -9.89 8.74
CA ARG A 70 1.39 -10.20 7.31
C ARG A 70 -0.03 -10.21 6.77
N GLY A 71 -0.12 -10.15 5.44
CA GLY A 71 -1.34 -10.30 4.67
C GLY A 71 -2.20 -9.04 4.68
N LEU A 72 -3.48 -9.22 4.36
CA LEU A 72 -4.45 -8.13 4.29
C LEU A 72 -4.72 -7.53 5.68
N GLN A 73 -4.72 -8.34 6.73
CA GLN A 73 -4.92 -7.89 8.12
C GLN A 73 -3.85 -6.87 8.57
N ALA A 74 -2.59 -7.06 8.14
CA ALA A 74 -1.53 -6.10 8.42
C ALA A 74 -1.80 -4.76 7.75
N LEU A 75 -2.33 -4.78 6.53
CA LEU A 75 -2.75 -3.59 5.80
C LEU A 75 -3.93 -2.90 6.51
N GLU A 76 -4.97 -3.65 6.88
CA GLU A 76 -6.13 -3.12 7.62
C GLU A 76 -5.73 -2.48 8.95
N LYS A 77 -4.82 -3.11 9.69
CA LYS A 77 -4.31 -2.53 10.94
C LYS A 77 -3.53 -1.26 10.69
N TRP A 78 -2.69 -1.23 9.65
CA TRP A 78 -1.99 0.00 9.25
C TRP A 78 -2.98 1.11 8.91
N ILE A 79 -4.03 0.80 8.13
CA ILE A 79 -5.11 1.73 7.81
C ILE A 79 -5.75 2.26 9.09
N ALA A 80 -6.15 1.40 10.02
CA ALA A 80 -6.78 1.81 11.27
C ALA A 80 -5.88 2.74 12.12
N GLN A 81 -4.56 2.48 12.13
CA GLN A 81 -3.59 3.30 12.85
C GLN A 81 -3.32 4.66 12.20
N HIS A 82 -3.48 4.76 10.87
CA HIS A 82 -3.12 5.95 10.09
C HIS A 82 -4.34 6.66 9.48
N ALA A 83 -5.56 6.17 9.73
CA ALA A 83 -6.79 6.75 9.20
C ALA A 83 -6.94 8.25 9.52
N ALA A 84 -6.51 8.68 10.71
CA ALA A 84 -6.52 10.09 11.11
C ALA A 84 -5.61 10.98 10.25
N LEU A 85 -4.53 10.42 9.68
CA LEU A 85 -3.56 11.13 8.83
C LEU A 85 -3.91 11.05 7.34
N LEU A 86 -4.75 10.09 6.94
CA LEU A 86 -5.12 9.84 5.55
C LEU A 86 -6.47 10.46 5.15
N SER A 87 -7.26 10.94 6.13
CA SER A 87 -8.60 11.52 5.91
C SER A 87 -8.61 13.00 5.48
N PHE A 88 -7.44 13.61 5.27
CA PHE A 88 -7.32 15.01 4.85
C PHE A 88 -6.38 15.12 3.64
N GLY A 89 -6.95 14.99 2.44
CA GLY A 89 -6.26 15.18 1.17
C GLY A 89 -7.24 15.47 0.04
#